data_AF-A0A9D5Q8K8-F1
#
_entry.id   AF-A0A9D5Q8K8-F1
#
_cell.length_a   1.000
_cell.length_b   1.000
_cell.length_c   1.000
_cell.angle_alpha   90.00
_cell.angle_beta   90.00
_cell.angle_gamma   90.00
#
_symmetry.space_group_name_H-M   'P 1'
#
loop_
_entity.id
_entity.type
_entity.pdbx_description
1 polymer ?
#
loop_
_entity_poly.entity_id
_entity_poly.type
_entity_poly.pdbx_seq_one_letter_code
_entity_poly.pdbx_strand_id
1 'polypeptide(L)'
;MGIPTSYRPYLVPFLAFLVLTYAGAWLPHGTYVVYPIKTVVVAGLLWYYRKAYREVTRRFSWVSIGVGVVVFVVWVVPEGWYPQLGTSEFNPYTYGEGGISLLLILFRLAGAVIVVPVFEELFWRSFVIRWLIEPDFRSVPVGQFTWFSCIATVLGFGFEHHRWLVGLVAGVLYNGLLYSKKDLTSCIIAHAVTNLLLGIYVLLTQQWTFW
;
A
#
# COMPACT_ATOMS: atom_id res chain seq x y z
N MET A 1 23.48 18.89 -15.88
CA MET A 1 23.07 17.47 -15.88
C MET A 1 21.66 17.39 -15.33
N GLY A 2 20.65 17.23 -16.20
CA GLY A 2 19.26 17.07 -15.77
C GLY A 2 19.14 15.80 -14.92
N ILE A 3 18.54 15.91 -13.74
CA ILE A 3 18.23 14.74 -12.91
C ILE A 3 17.34 13.85 -13.78
N PRO A 4 17.72 12.59 -14.09
CA PRO A 4 16.89 11.76 -14.93
C PRO A 4 15.52 11.62 -14.27
N THR A 5 14.49 11.94 -15.05
CA THR A 5 13.04 11.75 -14.85
C THR A 5 12.67 10.26 -14.72
N SER A 6 13.58 9.47 -14.15
CA SER A 6 13.46 8.04 -14.03
C SER A 6 12.31 7.72 -13.08
N TYR A 7 11.23 7.17 -13.64
CA TYR A 7 10.09 6.61 -12.93
C TYR A 7 10.43 5.28 -12.23
N ARG A 8 11.60 4.69 -12.54
CA ARG A 8 12.05 3.39 -11.99
C ARG A 8 11.98 3.29 -10.46
N PRO A 9 12.38 4.30 -9.66
CA PRO A 9 12.27 4.26 -8.20
C PRO A 9 10.83 4.05 -7.69
N TYR A 10 9.82 4.44 -8.47
CA TYR A 10 8.41 4.35 -8.09
C TYR A 10 7.78 3.08 -8.64
N LEU A 11 8.15 2.69 -9.86
CA LEU A 11 7.58 1.54 -10.56
C LEU A 11 8.22 0.21 -10.14
N VAL A 12 9.54 0.14 -9.98
CA VAL A 12 10.26 -1.12 -9.74
C VAL A 12 9.89 -1.77 -8.41
N PRO A 13 9.82 -1.05 -7.26
CA PRO A 13 9.38 -1.67 -6.00
C PRO A 13 7.95 -2.21 -6.07
N PHE A 14 7.04 -1.46 -6.71
CA PHE A 14 5.65 -1.86 -6.91
C PHE A 14 5.53 -3.11 -7.79
N LEU A 15 6.19 -3.12 -8.95
CA LEU A 15 6.21 -4.30 -9.83
C LEU A 15 6.87 -5.51 -9.18
N ALA A 16 7.96 -5.33 -8.43
CA ALA A 16 8.60 -6.41 -7.69
C ALA A 16 7.64 -7.03 -6.66
N PHE A 17 6.88 -6.20 -5.94
CA PHE A 17 5.86 -6.67 -5.01
C PHE A 17 4.77 -7.48 -5.72
N LEU A 18 4.24 -6.97 -6.84
CA LEU A 18 3.20 -7.66 -7.61
C LEU A 18 3.71 -8.99 -8.18
N VAL A 19 4.83 -8.98 -8.90
CA VAL A 19 5.41 -10.18 -9.53
C VAL A 19 5.67 -11.26 -8.48
N LEU A 20 6.25 -10.91 -7.33
CA LEU A 20 6.48 -11.88 -6.27
C LEU A 20 5.16 -12.35 -5.66
N THR A 21 4.18 -11.46 -5.44
CA THR A 21 2.87 -11.85 -4.92
C THR A 21 2.19 -12.87 -5.84
N TYR A 22 2.15 -12.62 -7.15
CA TYR A 22 1.58 -13.56 -8.10
C TYR A 22 2.41 -14.83 -8.19
N ALA A 23 3.73 -14.76 -8.31
CA ALA A 23 4.61 -15.94 -8.36
C ALA A 23 4.41 -16.87 -7.15
N GLY A 24 4.22 -16.30 -5.96
CA GLY A 24 3.92 -17.06 -4.74
C GLY A 24 2.58 -17.80 -4.78
N ALA A 25 1.59 -17.29 -5.50
CA ALA A 25 0.29 -17.94 -5.66
C ALA A 25 0.34 -19.20 -6.54
N TRP A 26 1.35 -19.34 -7.41
CA TRP A 26 1.53 -20.52 -8.28
C TRP A 26 2.30 -21.67 -7.62
N LEU A 27 2.95 -21.41 -6.48
CA LEU A 27 3.76 -22.40 -5.78
C LEU A 27 2.93 -23.05 -4.66
N PRO A 28 3.01 -24.37 -4.45
CA PRO A 28 2.43 -25.01 -3.28
C PRO A 28 2.96 -24.34 -2.01
N HIS A 29 2.05 -23.76 -1.24
CA HIS A 29 2.36 -22.95 -0.07
C HIS A 29 3.29 -21.73 -0.32
N GLY A 30 3.48 -21.29 -1.57
CA GLY A 30 4.39 -20.19 -1.89
C GLY A 30 4.06 -18.86 -1.22
N THR A 31 2.79 -18.62 -0.91
CA THR A 31 2.33 -17.41 -0.22
C THR A 31 3.09 -17.17 1.09
N TYR A 32 3.48 -18.21 1.83
CA TYR A 32 4.21 -18.05 3.10
C TYR A 32 5.71 -17.76 2.91
N VAL A 33 6.38 -18.41 1.96
CA VAL A 33 7.82 -18.19 1.70
C VAL A 33 8.02 -16.83 1.04
N VAL A 34 7.13 -16.52 0.11
CA VAL A 34 7.28 -15.35 -0.75
C VAL A 34 6.94 -14.07 0.00
N TYR A 35 6.14 -14.10 1.06
CA TYR A 35 5.82 -12.88 1.81
C TYR A 35 7.04 -12.26 2.53
N PRO A 36 7.84 -12.98 3.35
CA PRO A 36 9.08 -12.45 3.89
C PRO A 36 10.06 -12.01 2.79
N ILE A 37 10.21 -12.82 1.73
CA ILE A 37 11.11 -12.51 0.62
C ILE A 37 10.71 -11.21 -0.08
N LYS A 38 9.44 -11.07 -0.48
CA LYS A 38 8.97 -9.84 -1.16
C LYS A 38 9.10 -8.63 -0.26
N THR A 39 8.86 -8.78 1.04
CA THR A 39 9.05 -7.70 2.01
C THR A 39 10.50 -7.24 2.05
N VAL A 40 11.45 -8.17 2.16
CA VAL A 40 12.89 -7.86 2.20
C VAL A 40 13.37 -7.27 0.86
N VAL A 41 12.96 -7.86 -0.26
CA VAL A 41 13.34 -7.39 -1.61
C VAL A 41 12.85 -5.96 -1.82
N VAL A 42 11.57 -5.68 -1.55
CA VAL A 42 10.98 -4.36 -1.74
C VAL A 42 11.57 -3.35 -0.77
N ALA A 43 11.78 -3.71 0.50
CA ALA A 43 12.49 -2.85 1.46
C ALA A 43 13.91 -2.53 1.00
N GLY A 44 14.63 -3.51 0.45
CA GLY A 44 15.96 -3.33 -0.13
C GLY A 44 15.96 -2.39 -1.33
N LEU A 45 14.97 -2.51 -2.23
CA LEU A 45 14.79 -1.61 -3.37
C LEU A 45 14.45 -0.18 -2.92
N LEU A 46 13.56 -0.02 -1.95
CA LEU A 46 13.23 1.28 -1.35
C LEU A 46 14.47 1.91 -0.72
N TRP A 47 15.28 1.14 0.01
CA TRP A 47 16.53 1.62 0.59
C TRP A 47 17.55 2.01 -0.49
N TYR A 48 17.72 1.19 -1.52
CA TYR A 48 18.61 1.48 -2.65
C TYR A 48 18.24 2.81 -3.33
N TYR A 49 16.95 3.01 -3.60
CA TYR A 49 16.42 4.22 -4.24
C TYR A 49 16.15 5.40 -3.29
N ARG A 50 16.43 5.30 -1.98
CA ARG A 50 16.03 6.30 -0.97
C ARG A 50 16.37 7.76 -1.28
N LYS A 51 17.44 8.01 -2.04
CA LYS A 51 17.87 9.37 -2.43
C LYS A 51 16.98 10.00 -3.52
N ALA A 52 16.15 9.20 -4.19
CA ALA A 52 15.23 9.64 -5.23
C ALA A 52 13.93 10.25 -4.67
N TYR A 53 13.56 9.92 -3.43
CA TYR A 53 12.28 10.29 -2.82
C TYR A 53 12.36 11.62 -2.07
N ARG A 54 12.56 12.72 -2.81
CA ARG A 54 12.73 14.06 -2.20
C ARG A 54 11.41 14.63 -1.65
N GLU A 55 10.30 14.14 -2.17
CA GLU A 55 8.94 14.49 -1.77
C GLU A 55 8.50 13.86 -0.44
N VAL A 56 9.22 12.85 0.05
CA VAL A 56 8.97 12.27 1.37
C VAL A 56 9.63 13.17 2.40
N THR A 57 8.81 13.98 3.05
CA THR A 57 9.24 14.93 4.09
C THR A 57 9.08 14.32 5.48
N ARG A 58 9.55 15.02 6.52
CA ARG A 58 9.34 14.64 7.93
C ARG A 58 8.09 15.28 8.55
N ARG A 59 7.10 15.64 7.73
CA ARG A 59 5.88 16.31 8.20
C ARG A 59 4.94 15.29 8.84
N PHE A 60 4.59 15.53 10.10
CA PHE A 60 3.61 14.76 10.83
C PHE A 60 2.27 15.50 10.85
N SER A 61 1.16 14.74 10.79
CA SER A 61 -0.19 15.30 10.74
C SER A 61 -1.16 14.37 11.46
N TRP A 62 -1.84 14.89 12.49
CA TRP A 62 -2.90 14.18 13.20
C TRP A 62 -4.09 13.83 12.31
N VAL A 63 -4.36 14.66 11.30
CA VAL A 63 -5.39 14.39 10.29
C VAL A 63 -5.09 13.08 9.56
N SER A 64 -3.82 12.77 9.33
CA SER A 64 -3.41 11.54 8.64
C SER A 64 -3.74 10.30 9.48
N ILE A 65 -3.54 10.37 10.80
CA ILE A 65 -3.95 9.30 11.72
C ILE A 65 -5.48 9.14 11.68
N GLY A 66 -6.23 10.25 11.76
CA GLY A 66 -7.69 10.22 11.67
C GLY A 66 -8.20 9.58 10.38
N VAL A 67 -7.62 9.95 9.23
CA VAL A 67 -7.95 9.32 7.94
C VAL A 67 -7.63 7.83 7.95
N GLY A 68 -6.48 7.42 8.50
CA GLY A 68 -6.12 6.00 8.63
C GLY A 68 -7.13 5.20 9.47
N VAL A 69 -7.58 5.76 10.59
CA VAL A 69 -8.63 5.16 11.43
C VAL A 69 -9.94 5.03 10.65
N VAL A 70 -10.35 6.06 9.93
CA VAL A 70 -11.57 6.03 9.10
C VAL A 70 -11.48 4.97 8.02
N VAL A 71 -10.36 4.88 7.30
CA VAL A 71 -10.17 3.87 6.26
C VAL A 71 -10.18 2.47 6.87
N PHE A 72 -9.56 2.25 8.04
CA PHE A 72 -9.65 0.97 8.75
C PHE A 72 -11.11 0.57 9.05
N VAL A 73 -11.93 1.49 9.57
CA VAL A 73 -13.36 1.22 9.84
C VAL A 73 -14.10 0.89 8.55
N VAL A 74 -13.87 1.66 7.49
CA VAL A 74 -14.45 1.41 6.15
C VAL A 74 -14.02 0.06 5.60
N TRP A 75 -12.82 -0.42 5.93
CA TRP A 75 -12.30 -1.70 5.45
C TRP A 75 -12.97 -2.90 6.11
N VAL A 76 -13.30 -2.79 7.40
CA VAL A 76 -13.79 -3.92 8.21
C VAL A 76 -15.32 -3.99 8.25
N VAL A 77 -16.00 -2.85 8.44
CA VAL A 77 -17.45 -2.82 8.73
C VAL A 77 -18.32 -3.40 7.60
N PRO A 78 -18.07 -3.09 6.31
CA PRO A 78 -18.92 -3.57 5.21
C PRO A 78 -18.66 -5.03 4.79
N GLU A 79 -17.90 -5.80 5.56
CA GLU A 79 -17.58 -7.19 5.23
C GLU A 79 -18.86 -8.01 5.04
N GLY A 80 -18.96 -8.72 3.91
CA GLY A 80 -20.13 -9.50 3.53
C GLY A 80 -21.30 -8.72 2.92
N TRP A 81 -21.21 -7.38 2.78
CA TRP A 81 -22.31 -6.57 2.22
C TRP A 81 -22.30 -6.46 0.69
N TYR A 82 -21.20 -6.86 0.04
CA TYR A 82 -21.01 -6.74 -1.41
C TYR A 82 -20.07 -7.85 -1.94
N PRO A 83 -20.14 -8.22 -3.23
CA PRO A 83 -19.28 -9.24 -3.81
C PRO A 83 -17.82 -8.76 -3.90
N GLN A 84 -16.89 -9.63 -3.52
CA GLN A 84 -15.44 -9.40 -3.60
C GLN A 84 -14.85 -9.99 -4.89
N LEU A 85 -13.71 -9.46 -5.33
CA LEU A 85 -12.96 -9.99 -6.46
C LEU A 85 -11.96 -11.04 -5.97
N GLY A 86 -12.36 -12.31 -5.96
CA GLY A 86 -11.54 -13.41 -5.44
C GLY A 86 -11.55 -13.49 -3.91
N THR A 87 -10.58 -14.19 -3.34
CA THR A 87 -10.47 -14.45 -1.90
C THR A 87 -9.05 -14.16 -1.40
N SER A 88 -8.95 -13.51 -0.25
CA SER A 88 -7.71 -13.37 0.50
C SER A 88 -7.88 -14.13 1.81
N GLU A 89 -6.92 -14.99 2.14
CA GLU A 89 -6.81 -15.57 3.48
C GLU A 89 -5.36 -15.96 3.75
N PHE A 90 -4.85 -15.60 4.92
CA PHE A 90 -3.55 -16.07 5.39
C PHE A 90 -3.57 -16.27 6.90
N ASN A 91 -3.65 -17.54 7.30
CA ASN A 91 -3.52 -17.95 8.69
C ASN A 91 -2.06 -18.40 8.96
N PRO A 92 -1.26 -17.68 9.75
CA PRO A 92 0.13 -18.06 10.02
C PRO A 92 0.25 -19.40 10.79
N TYR A 93 -0.78 -19.79 11.54
CA TYR A 93 -0.76 -21.00 12.36
C TYR A 93 -0.95 -22.29 11.57
N THR A 94 -1.46 -22.23 10.32
CA THR A 94 -1.57 -23.42 9.46
C THR A 94 -0.22 -23.91 8.96
N TYR A 95 0.85 -23.14 9.13
CA TYR A 95 2.19 -23.43 8.61
C TYR A 95 3.21 -23.84 9.69
N GLY A 96 2.80 -23.80 10.96
CA GLY A 96 3.63 -24.17 12.10
C GLY A 96 3.35 -23.33 13.33
N GLU A 97 3.66 -23.88 14.50
CA GLU A 97 3.46 -23.20 15.77
C GLU A 97 4.75 -22.53 16.29
N GLY A 98 4.61 -21.76 17.37
CA GLY A 98 5.75 -21.14 18.05
C GLY A 98 6.51 -20.16 17.14
N GLY A 99 7.82 -20.36 17.01
CA GLY A 99 8.73 -19.43 16.33
C GLY A 99 8.39 -19.17 14.85
N ILE A 100 7.84 -20.15 14.13
CA ILE A 100 7.49 -20.00 12.71
C ILE A 100 6.30 -19.05 12.55
N SER A 101 5.20 -19.29 13.27
CA SER A 101 4.03 -18.41 13.25
C SER A 101 4.37 -16.98 13.67
N LEU A 102 5.20 -16.82 14.70
CA LEU A 102 5.66 -15.51 15.16
C LEU A 102 6.46 -14.79 14.09
N LEU A 103 7.40 -15.47 13.42
CA LEU A 103 8.18 -14.90 12.33
C LEU A 103 7.28 -14.45 11.17
N LEU A 104 6.32 -15.27 10.77
CA LEU A 104 5.38 -14.93 9.70
C LEU A 104 4.52 -13.72 10.07
N ILE A 105 4.01 -13.66 11.30
CA ILE A 105 3.25 -12.51 11.82
C ILE A 105 4.12 -11.24 11.79
N LEU A 106 5.36 -11.31 12.26
CA LEU A 106 6.26 -10.16 12.32
C LEU A 106 6.60 -9.63 10.92
N PHE A 107 6.96 -10.50 9.98
CA PHE A 107 7.21 -10.09 8.59
C PHE A 107 5.95 -9.54 7.92
N ARG A 108 4.80 -10.14 8.21
CA ARG A 108 3.53 -9.69 7.65
C ARG A 108 3.12 -8.31 8.17
N LEU A 109 3.22 -8.09 9.47
CA LEU A 109 2.98 -6.78 10.06
C LEU A 109 4.00 -5.74 9.57
N ALA A 110 5.30 -6.06 9.59
CA ALA A 110 6.32 -5.13 9.12
C ALA A 110 6.15 -4.78 7.63
N GLY A 111 5.85 -5.78 6.79
CA GLY A 111 5.56 -5.59 5.38
C GLY A 111 4.34 -4.69 5.17
N ALA A 112 3.21 -5.03 5.80
CA ALA A 112 1.96 -4.28 5.65
C ALA A 112 2.01 -2.87 6.24
N VAL A 113 2.70 -2.66 7.37
CA VAL A 113 2.69 -1.36 8.08
C VAL A 113 3.80 -0.43 7.61
N ILE A 114 4.95 -0.96 7.19
CA ILE A 114 6.14 -0.15 6.88
C ILE A 114 6.42 -0.14 5.38
N VAL A 115 6.46 -1.31 4.75
CA VAL A 115 6.93 -1.43 3.37
C VAL A 115 5.84 -1.06 2.37
N VAL A 116 4.66 -1.65 2.52
CA VAL A 116 3.49 -1.46 1.63
C VAL A 116 3.08 0.01 1.50
N PRO A 117 2.85 0.76 2.60
CA PRO A 117 2.42 2.15 2.50
C PRO A 117 3.47 3.01 1.79
N VAL A 118 4.75 2.71 1.97
CA VAL A 118 5.81 3.51 1.35
C VAL A 118 5.81 3.30 -0.17
N PHE A 119 5.89 2.06 -0.66
CA PHE A 119 6.00 1.86 -2.10
C PHE A 119 4.67 2.12 -2.83
N GLU A 120 3.52 1.82 -2.22
CA GLU A 120 2.22 2.06 -2.86
C GLU A 120 1.91 3.54 -2.97
N GLU A 121 2.15 4.34 -1.92
CA GLU A 121 1.94 5.79 -2.02
C GLU A 121 2.94 6.43 -2.97
N LEU A 122 4.20 5.98 -2.99
CA LEU A 122 5.17 6.40 -4.01
C LEU A 122 4.67 6.08 -5.42
N PHE A 123 4.14 4.88 -5.66
CA PHE A 123 3.63 4.49 -6.97
C PHE A 123 2.37 5.29 -7.34
N TRP A 124 1.31 5.21 -6.55
CA TRP A 124 0.01 5.77 -6.89
C TRP A 124 -0.02 7.30 -6.77
N ARG A 125 0.38 7.84 -5.61
CA ARG A 125 0.19 9.26 -5.27
C ARG A 125 1.34 10.13 -5.75
N SER A 126 2.56 9.61 -5.74
CA SER A 126 3.71 10.34 -6.26
C SER A 126 3.88 10.16 -7.77
N PHE A 127 3.86 8.94 -8.31
CA PHE A 127 4.13 8.72 -9.73
C PHE A 127 2.86 8.79 -10.59
N VAL A 128 1.90 7.88 -10.42
CA VAL A 128 0.76 7.70 -11.35
C VAL A 128 -0.09 8.97 -11.47
N ILE A 129 -0.52 9.58 -10.35
CA ILE A 129 -1.33 10.81 -10.39
C ILE A 129 -0.67 11.90 -11.24
N ARG A 130 0.65 12.09 -11.07
CA ARG A 130 1.39 13.15 -11.76
C ARG A 130 1.73 12.78 -13.20
N TRP A 131 2.03 11.51 -13.47
CA TRP A 131 2.31 11.01 -14.80
C TRP A 131 1.09 11.06 -15.73
N LEU A 132 -0.10 10.83 -15.18
CA LEU A 132 -1.38 11.00 -15.91
C LEU A 132 -1.69 12.46 -16.25
N ILE A 133 -1.01 13.42 -15.63
CA ILE A 133 -1.10 14.85 -15.96
C ILE A 133 -0.05 15.21 -17.02
N GLU A 134 1.21 14.82 -16.79
CA GLU A 134 2.33 15.08 -17.70
C GLU A 134 3.36 13.95 -17.57
N PRO A 135 3.80 13.33 -18.69
CA PRO A 135 4.85 12.31 -18.70
C PRO A 135 6.12 12.67 -17.93
N ASP A 136 6.58 13.92 -17.98
CA ASP A 136 7.56 14.43 -17.03
C ASP A 136 6.90 14.76 -15.68
N PHE A 137 6.47 13.72 -14.97
CA PHE A 137 5.66 13.82 -13.76
C PHE A 137 6.32 14.62 -12.63
N ARG A 138 7.66 14.79 -12.65
CA ARG A 138 8.37 15.60 -11.64
C ARG A 138 8.23 17.09 -11.86
N SER A 139 7.86 17.52 -13.06
CA SER A 139 7.46 18.90 -13.34
C SER A 139 6.13 19.26 -12.66
N VAL A 140 5.31 18.26 -12.35
CA VAL A 140 4.02 18.43 -11.70
C VAL A 140 4.20 18.47 -10.17
N PRO A 141 3.66 19.50 -9.48
CA PRO A 141 3.67 19.55 -8.02
C PRO A 141 2.90 18.38 -7.39
N VAL A 142 3.37 17.90 -6.24
CA VAL A 142 2.62 16.91 -5.44
C VAL A 142 1.28 17.50 -5.01
N GLY A 143 0.19 16.76 -5.24
CA GLY A 143 -1.17 17.20 -4.93
C GLY A 143 -1.79 18.14 -5.98
N GLN A 144 -1.20 18.27 -7.17
CA GLN A 144 -1.87 18.92 -8.30
C GLN A 144 -3.10 18.10 -8.71
N PHE A 145 -4.27 18.74 -8.75
CA PHE A 145 -5.53 18.08 -9.04
C PHE A 145 -5.90 18.17 -10.52
N THR A 146 -6.30 17.04 -11.11
CA THR A 146 -7.16 16.98 -12.29
C THR A 146 -8.20 15.89 -12.09
N TRP A 147 -9.38 16.04 -12.71
CA TRP A 147 -10.43 15.03 -12.62
C TRP A 147 -9.97 13.67 -13.17
N PHE A 148 -9.28 13.69 -14.30
CA PHE A 148 -8.80 12.46 -14.95
C PHE A 148 -7.81 11.70 -14.06
N SER A 149 -6.77 12.35 -13.53
CA SER A 149 -5.78 11.66 -12.69
C SER A 149 -6.39 11.17 -11.38
N CYS A 150 -7.28 11.95 -10.77
CA CYS A 150 -7.99 11.55 -9.56
C CYS A 150 -8.81 10.29 -9.79
N ILE A 151 -9.71 10.30 -10.79
CA ILE A 151 -10.61 9.17 -11.06
C ILE A 151 -9.82 7.93 -11.48
N ALA A 152 -8.87 8.07 -12.40
CA ALA A 152 -8.06 6.95 -12.88
C ALA A 152 -7.26 6.29 -11.76
N THR A 153 -6.64 7.07 -10.86
CA THR A 153 -5.91 6.53 -9.71
C THR A 153 -6.85 5.90 -8.68
N VAL A 154 -8.03 6.49 -8.41
CA VAL A 154 -9.02 5.87 -7.51
C VAL A 154 -9.45 4.51 -8.04
N LEU A 155 -9.79 4.42 -9.33
CA LEU A 155 -10.19 3.16 -9.96
C LEU A 155 -9.06 2.12 -9.93
N GLY A 156 -7.85 2.51 -10.33
CA GLY A 156 -6.68 1.63 -10.31
C GLY A 156 -6.37 1.09 -8.90
N PHE A 157 -6.34 1.97 -7.91
CA PHE A 157 -6.12 1.61 -6.50
C PHE A 157 -7.28 0.77 -5.94
N GLY A 158 -8.53 1.03 -6.33
CA GLY A 158 -9.65 0.21 -5.86
C GLY A 158 -9.61 -1.21 -6.40
N PHE A 159 -9.44 -1.37 -7.71
CA PHE A 159 -9.51 -2.66 -8.38
C PHE A 159 -8.27 -3.55 -8.21
N GLU A 160 -7.16 -3.05 -7.65
CA GLU A 160 -6.04 -3.91 -7.26
C GLU A 160 -6.37 -4.77 -6.02
N HIS A 161 -7.42 -4.41 -5.27
CA HIS A 161 -7.84 -5.08 -4.05
C HIS A 161 -9.00 -6.05 -4.28
N HIS A 162 -8.95 -7.22 -3.62
CA HIS A 162 -10.09 -8.15 -3.54
C HIS A 162 -11.36 -7.43 -3.05
N ARG A 163 -11.19 -6.52 -2.08
CA ARG A 163 -12.24 -5.66 -1.52
C ARG A 163 -12.35 -4.37 -2.32
N TRP A 164 -12.68 -4.50 -3.59
CA TRP A 164 -12.62 -3.40 -4.57
C TRP A 164 -13.39 -2.14 -4.12
N LEU A 165 -14.61 -2.29 -3.57
CA LEU A 165 -15.45 -1.16 -3.20
C LEU A 165 -14.83 -0.31 -2.08
N VAL A 166 -14.39 -0.93 -0.98
CA VAL A 166 -13.71 -0.22 0.11
C VAL A 166 -12.32 0.27 -0.33
N GLY A 167 -11.67 -0.44 -1.28
CA GLY A 167 -10.49 0.02 -1.99
C GLY A 167 -10.72 1.35 -2.72
N LEU A 168 -11.84 1.50 -3.44
CA LEU A 168 -12.21 2.76 -4.09
C LEU A 168 -12.40 3.89 -3.06
N VAL A 169 -13.10 3.60 -1.96
CA VAL A 169 -13.33 4.60 -0.89
C VAL A 169 -12.01 5.02 -0.24
N ALA A 170 -11.12 4.06 0.06
CA ALA A 170 -9.77 4.33 0.56
C ALA A 170 -8.97 5.18 -0.45
N GLY A 171 -9.07 4.85 -1.74
CA GLY A 171 -8.48 5.60 -2.84
C GLY A 171 -8.91 7.07 -2.84
N VAL A 172 -10.21 7.33 -2.69
CA VAL A 172 -10.78 8.69 -2.60
C VAL A 172 -10.25 9.41 -1.36
N LEU A 173 -10.24 8.76 -0.20
CA LEU A 173 -9.81 9.36 1.06
C LEU A 173 -8.33 9.73 1.05
N TYR A 174 -7.46 8.83 0.55
CA TYR A 174 -6.02 9.11 0.43
C TYR A 174 -5.73 10.16 -0.64
N ASN A 175 -6.43 10.15 -1.79
CA ASN A 175 -6.28 11.21 -2.79
C ASN A 175 -6.74 12.57 -2.22
N GLY A 176 -7.87 12.61 -1.51
CA GLY A 176 -8.35 13.81 -0.82
C GLY A 176 -7.33 14.34 0.19
N LEU A 177 -6.70 13.45 0.97
CA LEU A 177 -5.62 13.80 1.88
C LEU A 177 -4.41 14.39 1.14
N LEU A 178 -4.00 13.78 0.02
CA LEU A 178 -2.92 14.28 -0.83
C LEU A 178 -3.22 15.68 -1.37
N TYR A 179 -4.43 15.91 -1.89
CA TYR A 179 -4.81 17.21 -2.46
C TYR A 179 -4.95 18.31 -1.40
N SER A 180 -5.40 17.93 -0.20
CA SER A 180 -5.51 18.84 0.95
C SER A 180 -4.13 19.25 1.49
N LYS A 181 -3.27 18.26 1.74
CA LYS A 181 -2.00 18.48 2.45
C LYS A 181 -0.82 18.76 1.52
N LYS A 182 -0.93 18.36 0.25
CA LYS A 182 0.11 18.46 -0.78
C LYS A 182 1.44 17.85 -0.33
N ASP A 183 1.34 16.75 0.43
CA ASP A 183 2.50 16.02 0.94
C ASP A 183 2.24 14.52 0.94
N LEU A 184 3.26 13.75 0.57
CA LEU A 184 3.17 12.31 0.45
C LEU A 184 3.24 11.60 1.82
N THR A 185 4.00 12.17 2.76
CA THR A 185 4.22 11.60 4.10
C THR A 185 2.90 11.42 4.85
N SER A 186 1.96 12.36 4.71
CA SER A 186 0.61 12.26 5.26
C SER A 186 -0.15 11.04 4.75
N CYS A 187 -0.06 10.75 3.45
CA CYS A 187 -0.70 9.57 2.87
C CYS A 187 -0.04 8.27 3.36
N ILE A 188 1.30 8.24 3.41
CA ILE A 188 2.07 7.10 3.93
C ILE A 188 1.68 6.81 5.38
N ILE A 189 1.58 7.84 6.23
CA ILE A 189 1.18 7.69 7.64
C ILE A 189 -0.26 7.18 7.74
N ALA A 190 -1.20 7.76 6.99
CA ALA A 190 -2.60 7.34 7.01
C ALA A 190 -2.72 5.85 6.64
N HIS A 191 -2.07 5.45 5.56
CA HIS A 191 -2.06 4.08 5.10
C HIS A 191 -1.35 3.12 6.07
N ALA A 192 -0.21 3.51 6.64
CA ALA A 192 0.45 2.74 7.69
C ALA A 192 -0.43 2.53 8.93
N VAL A 193 -1.16 3.56 9.35
CA VAL A 193 -2.12 3.47 10.46
C VAL A 193 -3.26 2.51 10.13
N THR A 194 -3.84 2.61 8.92
CA THR A 194 -4.86 1.67 8.43
C THR A 194 -4.38 0.22 8.56
N ASN A 195 -3.18 -0.06 8.04
CA ASN A 195 -2.62 -1.42 8.02
C ASN A 195 -2.22 -1.90 9.41
N LEU A 196 -1.78 -1.01 10.30
CA LEU A 196 -1.47 -1.35 11.68
C LEU A 196 -2.75 -1.76 12.43
N LEU A 197 -3.81 -0.96 12.32
CA LEU A 197 -5.09 -1.25 12.97
C LEU A 197 -5.72 -2.51 12.40
N LEU A 198 -5.64 -2.72 11.07
CA LEU A 198 -6.09 -3.95 10.44
C LEU A 198 -5.29 -5.17 10.93
N GLY A 199 -3.97 -5.04 11.03
CA GLY A 199 -3.11 -6.09 11.58
C GLY A 199 -3.44 -6.44 13.03
N ILE A 200 -3.67 -5.44 13.88
CA ILE A 200 -4.11 -5.63 15.27
C ILE A 200 -5.49 -6.32 15.30
N TYR A 201 -6.44 -5.84 14.50
CA TYR A 201 -7.77 -6.41 14.42
C TYR A 201 -7.74 -7.89 14.03
N VAL A 202 -6.96 -8.26 13.01
CA VAL A 202 -6.82 -9.66 12.57
C VAL A 202 -6.23 -10.53 13.68
N LEU A 203 -5.18 -10.06 14.36
CA LEU A 203 -4.56 -10.83 15.43
C LEU A 203 -5.48 -11.04 16.64
N LEU A 204 -6.33 -10.05 16.96
CA LEU A 204 -7.28 -10.14 18.07
C LEU A 204 -8.51 -10.99 17.73
N THR A 205 -9.02 -10.89 16.50
CA THR A 205 -10.27 -11.55 16.08
C THR A 205 -10.06 -12.88 15.35
N GLN A 206 -8.82 -13.16 14.94
CA GLN A 206 -8.46 -14.31 14.09
C GLN A 206 -9.22 -14.34 12.76
N GLN A 207 -9.72 -13.20 12.28
CA GLN A 207 -10.36 -13.09 10.96
C GLN A 207 -9.28 -12.99 9.88
N TRP A 208 -8.67 -14.12 9.55
CA TRP A 208 -7.54 -14.22 8.62
C TRP A 208 -7.87 -13.83 7.17
N THR A 209 -9.15 -13.64 6.84
CA THR A 209 -9.60 -13.21 5.50
C THR A 209 -9.25 -11.76 5.15
N PHE A 210 -8.83 -10.98 6.15
CA PHE A 210 -8.24 -9.64 5.96
C PHE A 210 -6.72 -9.68 5.76
N TRP A 211 -6.12 -10.87 5.84
CA TRP A 211 -4.75 -11.18 5.45
C TRP A 211 -4.73 -12.10 4.22
#